data_AF-A0A353RLC8-F1
#
_entry.id   AF-A0A353RLC8-F1
#
_cell.length_a   1.000
_cell.length_b   1.000
_cell.length_c   1.000
_cell.angle_alpha   90.00
_cell.angle_beta   90.00
_cell.angle_gamma   90.00
#
_symmetry.space_group_name_H-M   'P 1'
#
loop_
_entity.id
_entity.type
_entity.pdbx_description
1 polymer ?
#
loop_
_entity_poly.entity_id
_entity_poly.type
_entity_poly.pdbx_seq_one_letter_code
_entity_poly.pdbx_strand_id
1 'polypeptide(L)'
;MITLDTNNFGGASVTLRDFQSSTLCVLSGKITVDPAHPSYMAVTRLELDLPVGFTMVRSAISNAILVSNAPIYRYGTVLQCWIEDNRLCIEKLALWDTFGPYEIYINAAFVTRCYRGEFLPTTLYYPSVLNTDQFGIGFARYVDAADFVYYTGRLSALPDYDNYGQGPFTVLLSGFATDVLVEIPLIVHGVLLPDQKGSMITIGSFENGNLTFSYQEGAVNLSGKGALFNFFALRGSIY
;
A
#
# COMPACT_ATOMS: atom_id res chain seq x y z
N MET A 1 -7.26 16.04 -3.74
CA MET A 1 -8.06 14.81 -3.55
C MET A 1 -8.92 14.63 -4.79
N ILE A 2 -9.08 13.40 -5.28
CA ILE A 2 -9.91 13.06 -6.43
C ILE A 2 -10.98 12.03 -6.04
N THR A 3 -12.10 12.08 -6.72
CA THR A 3 -13.19 11.10 -6.61
C THR A 3 -13.34 10.36 -7.94
N LEU A 4 -13.46 9.05 -7.88
CA LEU A 4 -13.56 8.13 -9.01
C LEU A 4 -14.93 7.43 -8.94
N ASP A 5 -15.92 8.02 -9.59
CA ASP A 5 -17.32 7.57 -9.49
C ASP A 5 -17.68 6.43 -10.46
N THR A 6 -16.87 6.23 -11.50
CA THR A 6 -17.12 5.24 -12.55
C THR A 6 -15.95 4.27 -12.67
N ASN A 7 -16.28 2.98 -12.78
CA ASN A 7 -15.31 1.91 -13.00
C ASN A 7 -15.94 0.78 -13.81
N ASN A 8 -15.08 -0.07 -14.40
CA ASN A 8 -15.53 -1.16 -15.27
C ASN A 8 -15.87 -2.46 -14.54
N PHE A 9 -15.67 -2.55 -13.22
CA PHE A 9 -15.78 -3.78 -12.44
C PHE A 9 -16.97 -3.79 -11.45
N GLY A 10 -17.74 -2.71 -11.38
CA GLY A 10 -18.90 -2.59 -10.50
C GLY A 10 -18.58 -2.26 -9.05
N GLY A 11 -17.40 -1.69 -8.79
CA GLY A 11 -17.04 -1.16 -7.47
C GLY A 11 -17.82 0.11 -7.11
N ALA A 12 -17.82 0.46 -5.83
CA ALA A 12 -18.34 1.74 -5.36
C ALA A 12 -17.46 2.93 -5.80
N SER A 13 -17.97 4.15 -5.63
CA SER A 13 -17.15 5.37 -5.77
C SER A 13 -15.99 5.35 -4.76
N VAL A 14 -14.83 5.81 -5.21
CA VAL A 14 -13.59 5.81 -4.44
C VAL A 14 -13.03 7.22 -4.37
N THR A 15 -12.57 7.61 -3.18
CA THR A 15 -11.80 8.84 -2.99
C THR A 15 -10.33 8.51 -2.78
N LEU A 16 -9.45 9.12 -3.58
CA LEU A 16 -8.00 9.01 -3.42
C LEU A 16 -7.41 10.39 -3.09
N ARG A 17 -6.43 10.42 -2.19
CA ARG A 17 -5.57 11.59 -2.05
C ARG A 17 -4.59 11.59 -3.21
N ASP A 18 -4.29 12.77 -3.73
CA ASP A 18 -3.46 12.92 -4.91
C ASP A 18 -2.56 14.15 -4.85
N PHE A 19 -1.39 13.99 -5.45
CA PHE A 19 -0.53 15.08 -5.91
C PHE A 19 -0.35 14.88 -7.41
N GLN A 20 -0.50 15.96 -8.18
CA GLN A 20 -0.46 15.88 -9.64
C GLN A 20 0.50 16.92 -10.22
N SER A 21 1.34 16.42 -11.10
CA SER A 21 2.03 17.21 -12.12
C SER A 21 1.98 16.44 -13.44
N SER A 22 2.44 17.06 -14.52
CA SER A 22 2.51 16.38 -15.82
C SER A 22 3.55 15.24 -15.83
N THR A 23 4.53 15.26 -14.94
CA THR A 23 5.63 14.28 -14.93
C THR A 23 5.58 13.25 -13.82
N LEU A 24 4.95 13.60 -12.70
CA LEU A 24 4.79 12.79 -11.49
C LEU A 24 3.38 12.96 -10.94
N CYS A 25 2.71 11.83 -10.68
CA CYS A 25 1.49 11.79 -9.89
C CYS A 25 1.70 10.85 -8.71
N VAL A 26 1.24 11.22 -7.52
CA VAL A 26 1.19 10.33 -6.37
C VAL A 26 -0.27 10.13 -6.01
N LEU A 27 -0.69 8.89 -5.87
CA LEU A 27 -2.01 8.53 -5.37
C LEU A 27 -1.86 7.76 -4.05
N SER A 28 -2.71 8.07 -3.08
CA SER A 28 -2.78 7.39 -1.78
C SER A 28 -4.23 7.09 -1.41
N GLY A 29 -4.51 5.83 -1.12
CA GLY A 29 -5.84 5.33 -0.75
C GLY A 29 -6.00 3.85 -1.06
N LYS A 30 -7.24 3.38 -1.05
CA LYS A 30 -7.57 1.98 -1.37
C LYS A 30 -8.90 1.89 -2.11
N ILE A 31 -9.07 0.78 -2.83
CA ILE A 31 -10.33 0.40 -3.48
C ILE A 31 -10.78 -0.96 -2.98
N THR A 32 -12.09 -1.20 -3.04
CA THR A 32 -12.69 -2.52 -2.77
C THR A 32 -13.15 -3.14 -4.07
N VAL A 33 -12.85 -4.43 -4.25
CA VAL A 33 -13.27 -5.22 -5.39
C VAL A 33 -14.16 -6.35 -4.90
N ASP A 34 -15.29 -6.55 -5.57
CA ASP A 34 -16.18 -7.70 -5.34
C ASP A 34 -16.04 -8.70 -6.51
N PRO A 35 -15.38 -9.85 -6.29
CA PRO A 35 -15.22 -10.87 -7.32
C PRO A 35 -16.52 -11.50 -7.81
N ALA A 36 -17.60 -11.41 -7.02
CA ALA A 36 -18.91 -11.94 -7.40
C ALA A 36 -19.68 -10.98 -8.32
N HIS A 37 -19.21 -9.73 -8.50
CA HIS A 37 -19.90 -8.77 -9.32
C HIS A 37 -19.79 -9.15 -10.82
N PRO A 38 -20.90 -9.18 -11.59
CA PRO A 38 -20.88 -9.59 -13.00
C PRO A 38 -19.92 -8.76 -13.86
N SER A 39 -19.84 -7.45 -13.62
CA SER A 39 -18.90 -6.57 -14.33
C SER A 39 -17.44 -6.94 -14.06
N TYR A 40 -17.08 -7.30 -12.82
CA TYR A 40 -15.74 -7.81 -12.51
C TYR A 40 -15.44 -9.07 -13.32
N MET A 41 -16.37 -10.03 -13.36
CA MET A 41 -16.18 -11.29 -14.11
C MET A 41 -15.96 -11.05 -15.61
N ALA A 42 -16.59 -10.03 -16.18
CA ALA A 42 -16.54 -9.72 -17.61
C ALA A 42 -15.25 -9.02 -18.08
N VAL A 43 -14.48 -8.40 -17.16
CA VAL A 43 -13.28 -7.63 -17.50
C VAL A 43 -11.98 -8.42 -17.30
N THR A 44 -10.95 -8.05 -18.04
CA THR A 44 -9.59 -8.63 -17.97
C THR A 44 -8.60 -7.78 -17.17
N ARG A 45 -8.94 -6.51 -16.92
CA ARG A 45 -8.22 -5.57 -16.05
C ARG A 45 -9.22 -4.63 -15.39
N LEU A 46 -8.85 -4.09 -14.23
CA LEU A 46 -9.68 -3.14 -13.51
C LEU A 46 -9.36 -1.73 -14.00
N GLU A 47 -10.39 -0.94 -14.28
CA GLU A 47 -10.25 0.44 -14.73
C GLU A 47 -11.17 1.34 -13.92
N LEU A 48 -10.62 2.44 -13.41
CA LEU A 48 -11.38 3.56 -12.85
C LEU A 48 -11.17 4.79 -13.74
N ASP A 49 -12.26 5.46 -14.08
CA ASP A 49 -12.19 6.69 -14.88
C ASP A 49 -11.64 7.83 -14.02
N LEU A 50 -10.55 8.46 -14.48
CA LEU A 50 -9.99 9.64 -13.83
C LEU A 50 -10.85 10.87 -14.16
N PRO A 51 -10.92 11.86 -13.24
CA PRO A 51 -11.74 13.05 -13.46
C PRO A 51 -11.26 13.87 -14.66
N VAL A 52 -12.19 14.63 -15.25
CA VAL A 52 -11.85 15.59 -16.31
C VAL A 52 -10.81 16.58 -15.80
N GLY A 53 -9.75 16.80 -16.58
CA GLY A 53 -8.66 17.70 -16.23
C GLY A 53 -7.57 17.06 -15.35
N PHE A 54 -7.62 15.74 -15.11
CA PHE A 54 -6.52 15.02 -14.48
C PHE A 54 -5.22 15.22 -15.29
N THR A 55 -4.13 15.58 -14.59
CA THR A 55 -2.95 16.17 -15.22
C THR A 55 -2.11 15.15 -15.99
N MET A 56 -1.97 13.94 -15.45
CA MET A 56 -1.15 12.89 -16.05
C MET A 56 -2.01 12.00 -16.95
N VAL A 57 -1.77 12.06 -18.27
CA VAL A 57 -2.57 11.30 -19.26
C VAL A 57 -2.05 9.87 -19.43
N ARG A 58 -0.75 9.64 -19.19
CA ARG A 58 -0.12 8.32 -19.31
C ARG A 58 1.10 8.19 -18.39
N SER A 59 1.27 7.02 -17.77
CA SER A 59 2.41 6.73 -16.90
C SER A 59 3.19 5.48 -17.33
N ALA A 60 4.38 5.30 -16.74
CA ALA A 60 5.02 4.00 -16.63
C ALA A 60 4.22 3.09 -15.68
N ILE A 61 4.50 1.79 -15.72
CA ILE A 61 3.93 0.84 -14.77
C ILE A 61 4.46 1.15 -13.38
N SER A 62 3.54 1.34 -12.44
CA SER A 62 3.77 1.43 -11.02
C SER A 62 3.19 0.18 -10.33
N ASN A 63 3.01 0.26 -9.02
CA ASN A 63 2.54 -0.84 -8.19
C ASN A 63 1.26 -0.47 -7.43
N ALA A 64 0.47 -1.48 -7.12
CA ALA A 64 -0.54 -1.47 -6.08
C ALA A 64 -0.42 -2.79 -5.29
N ILE A 65 -1.00 -2.87 -4.10
CA ILE A 65 -0.94 -4.10 -3.29
C ILE A 65 -2.35 -4.64 -3.10
N LEU A 66 -2.59 -5.83 -3.61
CA LEU A 66 -3.81 -6.60 -3.32
C LEU A 66 -3.70 -7.20 -1.92
N VAL A 67 -4.75 -7.04 -1.13
CA VAL A 67 -4.90 -7.65 0.18
C VAL A 67 -6.21 -8.43 0.18
N SER A 68 -6.11 -9.76 0.08
CA SER A 68 -7.27 -10.65 0.06
C SER A 68 -8.00 -10.68 1.40
N ASN A 69 -9.19 -11.25 1.37
CA ASN A 69 -9.95 -11.58 2.57
C ASN A 69 -9.76 -13.05 2.98
N ALA A 70 -8.65 -13.67 2.57
CA ALA A 70 -8.30 -15.01 3.03
C ALA A 70 -8.26 -15.04 4.57
N PRO A 71 -8.95 -15.99 5.22
CA PRO A 71 -9.03 -16.05 6.67
C PRO A 71 -7.64 -16.04 7.32
N ILE A 72 -7.54 -15.40 8.49
CA ILE A 72 -6.36 -15.37 9.37
C ILE A 72 -5.17 -14.56 8.81
N TYR A 73 -4.73 -14.78 7.56
CA TYR A 73 -3.46 -14.20 7.06
C TYR A 73 -3.61 -13.10 6.00
N ARG A 74 -4.83 -12.84 5.52
CA ARG A 74 -5.14 -11.84 4.48
C ARG A 74 -4.10 -11.81 3.35
N TYR A 75 -3.85 -12.95 2.70
CA TYR A 75 -2.78 -13.06 1.71
C TYR A 75 -2.83 -11.99 0.62
N GLY A 76 -1.70 -11.65 0.02
CA GLY A 76 -1.68 -10.67 -1.05
C GLY A 76 -0.43 -10.66 -1.89
N THR A 77 -0.43 -9.76 -2.88
CA THR A 77 0.66 -9.60 -3.85
C THR A 77 0.69 -8.17 -4.39
N VAL A 78 1.82 -7.82 -4.99
CA VAL A 78 1.93 -6.63 -5.82
C VAL A 78 1.18 -6.86 -7.14
N LEU A 79 0.42 -5.86 -7.57
CA LEU A 79 -0.26 -5.75 -8.85
C LEU A 79 0.42 -4.67 -9.70
N GLN A 80 0.42 -4.85 -11.02
CA GLN A 80 0.73 -3.74 -11.92
C GLN A 80 -0.39 -2.68 -11.88
N CYS A 81 0.00 -1.41 -11.78
CA CYS A 81 -0.93 -0.28 -11.73
C CYS A 81 -0.37 0.86 -12.58
N TRP A 82 -1.16 1.45 -13.48
CA TRP A 82 -0.69 2.51 -14.38
C TRP A 82 -1.82 3.44 -14.81
N ILE A 83 -1.44 4.58 -15.37
CA ILE A 83 -2.37 5.55 -15.96
C ILE A 83 -2.29 5.45 -17.48
N GLU A 84 -3.42 5.30 -18.14
CA GLU A 84 -3.55 5.25 -19.59
C GLU A 84 -4.91 5.77 -20.02
N ASP A 85 -4.92 6.67 -21.00
CA ASP A 85 -6.13 7.17 -21.66
C ASP A 85 -7.20 7.68 -20.68
N ASN A 86 -6.76 8.48 -19.69
CA ASN A 86 -7.56 9.02 -18.58
C ASN A 86 -8.20 7.97 -17.66
N ARG A 87 -7.57 6.81 -17.53
CA ARG A 87 -7.97 5.78 -16.57
C ARG A 87 -6.83 5.37 -15.66
N LEU A 88 -7.17 5.05 -14.42
CA LEU A 88 -6.32 4.29 -13.53
C LEU A 88 -6.57 2.80 -13.78
N CYS A 89 -5.59 2.15 -14.38
CA CYS A 89 -5.62 0.75 -14.78
C CYS A 89 -4.87 -0.10 -13.74
N ILE A 90 -5.47 -1.23 -13.37
CA ILE A 90 -4.88 -2.18 -12.42
C ILE A 90 -5.01 -3.59 -12.98
N GLU A 91 -3.95 -4.37 -12.87
CA GLU A 91 -3.97 -5.80 -13.18
C GLU A 91 -5.05 -6.53 -12.37
N LYS A 92 -5.77 -7.44 -13.02
CA LYS A 92 -6.74 -8.31 -12.37
C LYS A 92 -6.13 -9.68 -12.10
N LEU A 93 -6.22 -10.15 -10.86
CA LEU A 93 -5.83 -11.50 -10.47
C LEU A 93 -6.99 -12.23 -9.80
N ALA A 94 -7.39 -13.36 -10.38
CA ALA A 94 -8.52 -14.16 -9.88
C ALA A 94 -8.14 -15.16 -8.77
N LEU A 95 -6.86 -15.22 -8.39
CA LEU A 95 -6.30 -16.29 -7.55
C LEU A 95 -6.92 -16.34 -6.14
N TRP A 96 -7.47 -15.22 -5.67
CA TRP A 96 -8.09 -15.06 -4.35
C TRP A 96 -9.61 -14.81 -4.40
N ASP A 97 -10.25 -14.89 -5.57
CA ASP A 97 -11.68 -14.57 -5.74
C ASP A 97 -12.59 -15.39 -4.82
N THR A 98 -12.19 -16.63 -4.52
CA THR A 98 -12.93 -17.55 -3.65
C THR A 98 -13.02 -17.10 -2.19
N PHE A 99 -12.22 -16.11 -1.78
CA PHE A 99 -12.24 -15.55 -0.42
C PHE A 99 -13.18 -14.34 -0.29
N GLY A 100 -13.91 -13.99 -1.35
CA GLY A 100 -14.86 -12.88 -1.35
C GLY A 100 -14.21 -11.52 -1.63
N PRO A 101 -14.90 -10.42 -1.30
CA PRO A 101 -14.41 -9.07 -1.56
C PRO A 101 -13.04 -8.81 -0.95
N TYR A 102 -12.19 -8.08 -1.67
CA TYR A 102 -10.83 -7.78 -1.25
C TYR A 102 -10.49 -6.30 -1.49
N GLU A 103 -9.39 -5.85 -0.90
CA GLU A 103 -8.91 -4.47 -1.02
C GLU A 103 -7.67 -4.40 -1.90
N ILE A 104 -7.53 -3.31 -2.66
CA ILE A 104 -6.28 -2.96 -3.35
C ILE A 104 -5.83 -1.60 -2.84
N TYR A 105 -4.63 -1.55 -2.28
CA TYR A 105 -4.01 -0.35 -1.75
C TYR A 105 -3.16 0.32 -2.82
N ILE A 106 -3.43 1.59 -3.07
CA ILE A 106 -2.78 2.42 -4.07
C ILE A 106 -2.07 3.52 -3.31
N ASN A 107 -0.84 3.23 -2.86
CA ASN A 107 0.05 4.15 -2.18
C ASN A 107 1.32 4.32 -3.02
N ALA A 108 1.15 4.86 -4.21
CA ALA A 108 2.10 4.71 -5.31
C ALA A 108 2.33 6.02 -6.06
N ALA A 109 3.53 6.12 -6.66
CA ALA A 109 3.88 7.17 -7.60
C ALA A 109 3.81 6.64 -9.04
N PHE A 110 3.25 7.46 -9.92
CA PHE A 110 3.17 7.28 -11.35
C PHE A 110 4.08 8.30 -12.01
N VAL A 111 4.98 7.83 -12.86
CA VAL A 111 5.98 8.68 -13.52
C VAL A 111 5.82 8.62 -15.03
N THR A 112 6.26 9.66 -15.72
CA THR A 112 6.26 9.67 -17.20
C THR A 112 7.10 8.53 -17.76
N ARG A 113 6.59 7.86 -18.80
CA ARG A 113 7.37 6.83 -19.52
C ARG A 113 8.59 7.44 -20.18
N CYS A 114 9.68 6.69 -20.21
CA CYS A 114 10.89 7.05 -20.95
C CYS A 114 11.49 8.40 -20.50
N TYR A 115 11.40 8.74 -19.21
CA TYR A 115 12.12 9.87 -18.64
C TYR A 115 13.63 9.74 -18.93
N ARG A 116 14.25 10.83 -19.42
CA ARG A 116 15.67 10.87 -19.80
C ARG A 116 16.51 11.87 -19.00
N GLY A 117 15.95 12.42 -17.93
CA GLY A 117 16.70 13.31 -17.05
C GLY A 117 17.61 12.54 -16.09
N GLU A 118 18.26 13.28 -15.20
CA GLU A 118 19.13 12.72 -14.18
C GLU A 118 18.31 12.15 -13.02
N PHE A 119 18.81 11.05 -12.44
CA PHE A 119 18.26 10.48 -11.22
C PHE A 119 19.18 10.82 -10.05
N LEU A 120 18.60 11.41 -9.01
CA LEU A 120 19.31 11.59 -7.74
C LEU A 120 19.15 10.32 -6.89
N PRO A 121 20.24 9.80 -6.30
CA PRO A 121 20.13 8.68 -5.38
C PRO A 121 19.32 9.10 -4.15
N THR A 122 18.40 8.25 -3.70
CA THR A 122 17.71 8.45 -2.43
C THR A 122 18.68 8.23 -1.27
N THR A 123 18.58 9.03 -0.21
CA THR A 123 19.45 8.89 0.96
C THR A 123 19.09 7.62 1.73
N LEU A 124 20.11 6.90 2.19
CA LEU A 124 19.91 5.79 3.11
C LEU A 124 19.55 6.36 4.48
N TYR A 125 18.45 5.88 5.02
CA TYR A 125 17.85 6.38 6.24
C TYR A 125 17.89 5.28 7.32
N TYR A 126 18.36 5.63 8.51
CA TYR A 126 18.48 4.73 9.66
C TYR A 126 17.56 5.24 10.77
N PRO A 127 16.27 4.86 10.75
CA PRO A 127 15.36 5.22 11.82
C PRO A 127 15.74 4.52 13.12
N SER A 128 15.51 5.21 14.22
CA SER A 128 15.54 4.63 15.56
C SER A 128 14.11 4.41 16.04
N VAL A 129 13.90 3.30 16.77
CA VAL A 129 12.68 3.12 17.56
C VAL A 129 12.79 3.94 18.84
N LEU A 130 11.76 4.69 19.17
CA LEU A 130 11.81 5.64 20.30
C LEU A 130 11.04 5.19 21.54
N ASN A 131 10.17 4.17 21.45
CA ASN A 131 9.18 3.88 22.48
C ASN A 131 9.10 2.41 22.93
N THR A 132 9.85 1.48 22.33
CA THR A 132 9.77 0.04 22.62
C THR A 132 11.01 -0.71 22.12
N ASP A 133 11.34 -1.85 22.73
CA ASP A 133 12.39 -2.78 22.31
C ASP A 133 11.86 -3.98 21.50
N GLN A 134 10.53 -4.10 21.39
CA GLN A 134 9.86 -5.18 20.65
C GLN A 134 9.99 -5.03 19.12
N PHE A 135 10.48 -3.86 18.68
CA PHE A 135 10.65 -3.52 17.28
C PHE A 135 12.12 -3.39 16.97
N GLY A 136 12.51 -3.98 15.85
CA GLY A 136 13.82 -3.79 15.26
C GLY A 136 13.65 -3.15 13.89
N ILE A 137 14.42 -2.11 13.61
CA ILE A 137 14.49 -1.52 12.27
C ILE A 137 15.86 -1.80 11.68
N GLY A 138 15.88 -2.23 10.43
CA GLY A 138 17.10 -2.27 9.64
C GLY A 138 17.39 -0.91 9.04
N PHE A 139 17.48 -0.87 7.71
CA PHE A 139 17.62 0.36 6.95
C PHE A 139 16.34 0.67 6.18
N ALA A 140 16.16 1.94 5.87
CA ALA A 140 15.09 2.43 5.03
C ALA A 140 15.63 3.39 3.95
N ARG A 141 14.86 3.64 2.91
CA ARG A 141 15.01 4.81 2.05
C ARG A 141 13.81 5.69 2.30
N TYR A 142 14.08 6.97 2.49
CA TYR A 142 13.07 7.96 2.80
C TYR A 142 13.28 9.19 1.92
N VAL A 143 12.20 9.68 1.32
CA VAL A 143 12.16 10.97 0.62
C VAL A 143 11.12 11.82 1.31
N ASP A 144 11.54 12.99 1.74
CA ASP A 144 10.73 13.99 2.41
C ASP A 144 10.55 15.19 1.45
N ALA A 145 9.52 15.13 0.60
CA ALA A 145 9.20 16.21 -0.32
C ALA A 145 8.16 17.16 0.29
N ALA A 146 7.89 18.29 -0.37
CA ALA A 146 6.93 19.27 0.12
C ALA A 146 5.48 18.74 0.14
N ASP A 147 5.10 17.95 -0.85
CA ASP A 147 3.71 17.50 -1.04
C ASP A 147 3.49 16.03 -0.69
N PHE A 148 4.55 15.23 -0.66
CA PHE A 148 4.48 13.79 -0.42
C PHE A 148 5.73 13.28 0.29
N VAL A 149 5.60 12.09 0.86
CA VAL A 149 6.71 11.29 1.34
C VAL A 149 6.77 9.97 0.58
N TYR A 150 7.98 9.44 0.44
CA TYR A 150 8.20 8.06 0.06
C TYR A 150 8.97 7.36 1.16
N TYR A 151 8.51 6.19 1.56
CA TYR A 151 9.22 5.35 2.50
C TYR A 151 9.28 3.92 1.97
N THR A 152 10.46 3.33 2.03
CA THR A 152 10.62 1.87 1.96
C THR A 152 11.55 1.42 3.04
N GLY A 153 11.17 0.41 3.80
CA GLY A 153 11.99 -0.09 4.88
C GLY A 153 11.76 -1.56 5.14
N ARG A 154 12.77 -2.17 5.76
CA ARG A 154 12.69 -3.52 6.30
C ARG A 154 12.79 -3.45 7.82
N LEU A 155 11.80 -3.98 8.51
CA LEU A 155 11.87 -4.19 9.95
C LEU A 155 12.65 -5.47 10.21
N SER A 156 13.68 -5.38 11.05
CA SER A 156 14.45 -6.54 11.49
C SER A 156 13.67 -7.37 12.51
N ALA A 157 12.74 -6.76 13.25
CA ALA A 157 11.81 -7.46 14.12
C ALA A 157 10.47 -6.70 14.28
N LEU A 158 9.39 -7.45 14.38
CA LEU A 158 8.08 -7.02 14.87
C LEU A 158 7.67 -7.93 16.04
N PRO A 159 6.80 -7.46 16.96
CA PRO A 159 6.16 -8.32 17.95
C PRO A 159 5.51 -9.52 17.26
N ASP A 160 5.80 -10.74 17.75
CA ASP A 160 5.15 -11.94 17.23
C ASP A 160 3.80 -12.18 17.92
N TYR A 161 2.88 -12.80 17.19
CA TYR A 161 1.53 -13.05 17.70
C TYR A 161 1.52 -13.96 18.92
N ASP A 162 2.34 -15.01 18.94
CA ASP A 162 2.24 -16.07 19.95
C ASP A 162 2.70 -15.58 21.34
N ASN A 163 3.66 -14.65 21.39
CA ASN A 163 4.16 -14.06 22.63
C ASN A 163 3.46 -12.75 23.03
N TYR A 164 3.01 -11.95 22.06
CA TYR A 164 2.52 -10.59 22.31
C TYR A 164 1.05 -10.37 21.91
N GLY A 165 0.41 -11.38 21.33
CA GLY A 165 -1.00 -11.36 20.95
C GLY A 165 -1.27 -10.51 19.70
N GLN A 166 -2.48 -9.96 19.64
CA GLN A 166 -3.01 -9.32 18.44
C GLN A 166 -2.53 -7.86 18.25
N GLY A 167 -2.05 -7.19 19.30
CA GLY A 167 -1.83 -5.74 19.31
C GLY A 167 -3.04 -4.96 19.88
N PRO A 168 -3.18 -3.65 19.59
CA PRO A 168 -2.39 -2.89 18.63
C PRO A 168 -0.95 -2.69 19.09
N PHE A 169 -0.03 -2.78 18.14
CA PHE A 169 1.37 -2.44 18.34
C PHE A 169 1.64 -1.09 17.71
N THR A 170 2.26 -0.19 18.47
CA THR A 170 2.61 1.15 18.01
C THR A 170 4.10 1.39 18.14
N VAL A 171 4.73 1.80 17.05
CA VAL A 171 6.15 2.15 17.02
C VAL A 171 6.33 3.58 16.50
N LEU A 172 7.03 4.39 17.29
CA LEU A 172 7.43 5.74 16.90
C LEU A 172 8.80 5.67 16.22
N LEU A 173 8.85 6.12 14.97
CA LEU A 173 10.08 6.24 14.21
C LEU A 173 10.67 7.64 14.39
N SER A 174 11.98 7.74 14.65
CA SER A 174 12.67 9.03 14.58
C SER A 174 12.56 9.64 13.18
N GLY A 175 12.86 10.93 12.99
CA GLY A 175 13.13 11.53 11.66
C GLY A 175 12.10 11.36 10.54
N PHE A 176 10.87 10.95 10.85
CA PHE A 176 9.78 10.76 9.89
C PHE A 176 8.83 11.96 9.94
N ALA A 177 8.26 12.35 8.78
CA ALA A 177 7.32 13.47 8.70
C ALA A 177 6.09 13.25 9.59
N THR A 178 5.77 14.25 10.41
CA THR A 178 4.67 14.19 11.38
C THR A 178 3.32 14.57 10.79
N ASP A 179 3.26 14.97 9.53
CA ASP A 179 2.05 15.44 8.83
C ASP A 179 1.61 14.44 7.74
N VAL A 180 1.84 13.16 7.99
CA VAL A 180 1.50 12.05 7.09
C VAL A 180 0.45 11.17 7.77
N LEU A 181 -0.61 10.87 7.01
CA LEU A 181 -1.63 9.90 7.37
C LEU A 181 -1.86 8.96 6.19
N VAL A 182 -1.52 7.68 6.36
CA VAL A 182 -1.67 6.65 5.33
C VAL A 182 -1.94 5.28 5.95
N GLU A 183 -2.86 4.54 5.37
CA GLU A 183 -3.06 3.13 5.66
C GLU A 183 -2.22 2.29 4.67
N ILE A 184 -1.43 1.35 5.18
CA ILE A 184 -0.45 0.59 4.41
C ILE A 184 -0.59 -0.93 4.64
N PRO A 185 -0.41 -1.73 3.59
CA PRO A 185 -0.14 -3.15 3.74
C PRO A 185 1.28 -3.37 4.26
N LEU A 186 1.41 -4.15 5.33
CA LEU A 186 2.68 -4.66 5.83
C LEU A 186 2.83 -6.12 5.44
N ILE A 187 3.88 -6.42 4.68
CA ILE A 187 4.25 -7.80 4.37
C ILE A 187 4.90 -8.37 5.62
N VAL A 188 4.21 -9.31 6.25
CA VAL A 188 4.66 -10.00 7.46
C VAL A 188 5.07 -11.43 7.12
N HIS A 189 5.87 -12.03 8.00
CA HIS A 189 6.37 -13.37 7.80
C HIS A 189 5.74 -14.33 8.81
N GLY A 190 5.55 -15.58 8.39
CA GLY A 190 5.11 -16.66 9.26
C GLY A 190 5.65 -17.99 8.77
N VAL A 191 5.10 -19.09 9.25
CA VAL A 191 5.44 -20.42 8.72
C VAL A 191 4.93 -20.50 7.28
N LEU A 192 5.81 -20.84 6.33
CA LEU A 192 5.43 -21.07 4.94
C LEU A 192 4.44 -22.23 4.88
N LEU A 193 3.23 -21.96 4.37
CA LEU A 193 2.22 -23.00 4.20
C LEU A 193 2.31 -23.60 2.79
N PRO A 194 2.16 -24.92 2.61
CA PRO A 194 2.29 -25.59 1.31
C PRO A 194 1.42 -25.00 0.19
N ASP A 195 0.22 -24.48 0.53
CA ASP A 195 -0.72 -23.90 -0.43
C ASP A 195 -0.81 -22.37 -0.32
N GLN A 196 0.22 -21.74 0.28
CA GLN A 196 0.27 -20.29 0.42
C GLN A 196 0.31 -19.60 -0.95
N LYS A 197 -0.72 -18.79 -1.21
CA LYS A 197 -0.82 -17.95 -2.42
C LYS A 197 -0.50 -16.52 -2.04
N GLY A 198 0.70 -16.05 -2.37
CA GLY A 198 1.17 -14.69 -2.06
C GLY A 198 1.80 -14.54 -0.67
N SER A 199 2.06 -13.31 -0.25
CA SER A 199 2.63 -13.00 1.06
C SER A 199 1.53 -12.89 2.12
N MET A 200 1.86 -13.17 3.39
CA MET A 200 0.99 -12.84 4.51
C MET A 200 1.01 -11.32 4.72
N ILE A 201 -0.15 -10.70 4.90
CA ILE A 201 -0.27 -9.25 5.03
C ILE A 201 -1.05 -8.91 6.29
N THR A 202 -0.57 -7.91 7.01
CA THR A 202 -1.41 -7.14 7.93
C THR A 202 -1.55 -5.71 7.46
N ILE A 203 -2.55 -5.00 7.98
CA ILE A 203 -2.77 -3.58 7.68
C ILE A 203 -2.33 -2.76 8.87
N GLY A 204 -1.60 -1.69 8.60
CA GLY A 204 -1.23 -0.70 9.58
C GLY A 204 -1.49 0.71 9.07
N SER A 205 -1.41 1.67 9.98
CA SER A 205 -1.47 3.09 9.67
C SER A 205 -0.19 3.77 10.10
N PHE A 206 0.30 4.67 9.25
CA PHE A 206 1.27 5.67 9.64
C PHE A 206 0.55 6.98 9.93
N GLU A 207 0.67 7.46 11.15
CA GLU A 207 0.10 8.74 11.59
C GLU A 207 1.08 9.44 12.53
N ASN A 208 1.42 10.70 12.23
CA ASN A 208 2.28 11.52 13.09
C ASN A 208 3.61 10.85 13.50
N GLY A 209 4.24 10.11 12.57
CA GLY A 209 5.48 9.36 12.82
C GLY A 209 5.30 8.00 13.51
N ASN A 210 4.07 7.63 13.87
CA ASN A 210 3.75 6.35 14.48
C ASN A 210 3.23 5.36 13.44
N LEU A 211 3.86 4.20 13.34
CA LEU A 211 3.25 3.03 12.72
C LEU A 211 2.43 2.30 13.78
N THR A 212 1.14 2.10 13.51
CA THR A 212 0.27 1.26 14.33
C THR A 212 -0.34 0.14 13.49
N PHE A 213 -0.36 -1.09 14.02
CA PHE A 213 -1.03 -2.21 13.36
C PHE A 213 -1.48 -3.26 14.39
N SER A 214 -2.38 -4.15 13.96
CA SER A 214 -2.79 -5.34 14.71
C SER A 214 -2.75 -6.54 13.79
N TYR A 215 -2.55 -7.74 14.33
CA TYR A 215 -2.76 -8.98 13.57
C TYR A 215 -4.26 -9.33 13.51
N GLN A 216 -4.62 -10.30 12.68
CA GLN A 216 -5.97 -10.88 12.72
C GLN A 216 -6.08 -11.86 13.89
N GLU A 217 -7.28 -12.01 14.43
CA GLU A 217 -7.56 -13.00 15.46
C GLU A 217 -7.31 -14.42 14.92
N GLY A 218 -6.68 -15.26 15.75
CA GLY A 218 -6.37 -16.64 15.38
C GLY A 218 -5.16 -16.79 14.45
N ALA A 219 -4.44 -15.70 14.16
CA ALA A 219 -3.13 -15.80 13.56
C ALA A 219 -2.20 -16.64 14.44
N VAL A 220 -1.30 -17.42 13.81
CA VAL A 220 -0.29 -18.19 14.52
C VAL A 220 1.04 -18.03 13.82
N ASN A 221 2.12 -18.02 14.58
CA ASN A 221 3.49 -17.88 14.06
C ASN A 221 3.70 -16.64 13.16
N LEU A 222 2.85 -15.61 13.25
CA LEU A 222 3.13 -14.34 12.58
C LEU A 222 4.23 -13.62 13.35
N SER A 223 5.42 -13.54 12.75
CA SER A 223 6.54 -12.77 13.27
C SER A 223 7.13 -11.94 12.12
N GLY A 224 7.20 -10.63 12.30
CA GLY A 224 7.68 -9.73 11.25
C GLY A 224 9.19 -9.62 11.14
N LYS A 225 9.94 -10.71 11.38
CA LYS A 225 11.38 -10.71 11.08
C LYS A 225 11.57 -10.53 9.58
N GLY A 226 12.09 -9.36 9.20
CA GLY A 226 12.22 -8.99 7.80
C GLY A 226 10.94 -8.49 7.14
N ALA A 227 9.96 -8.03 7.92
CA ALA A 227 8.76 -7.39 7.38
C ALA A 227 9.15 -6.21 6.49
N LEU A 228 8.44 -6.07 5.37
CA LEU A 228 8.71 -5.06 4.36
C LEU A 228 7.46 -4.22 4.13
N PHE A 229 7.66 -2.92 4.04
CA PHE A 229 6.63 -2.01 3.57
C PHE A 229 7.25 -0.93 2.69
N ASN A 230 6.43 -0.49 1.74
CA ASN A 230 6.74 0.55 0.78
C ASN A 230 5.48 1.36 0.57
N PHE A 231 5.59 2.68 0.64
CA PHE A 231 4.46 3.54 0.32
C PHE A 231 4.92 4.91 -0.14
N PHE A 232 4.10 5.49 -1.00
CA PHE A 232 3.98 6.94 -1.12
C PHE A 232 2.77 7.41 -0.33
N ALA A 233 2.92 8.55 0.35
CA ALA A 233 1.83 9.18 1.08
C ALA A 233 1.86 10.69 0.90
N LEU A 234 0.68 11.31 0.92
CA LEU A 234 0.51 12.75 0.78
C LEU A 234 0.71 13.44 2.12
N ARG A 235 1.34 14.62 2.09
CA ARG A 235 1.51 15.48 3.26
C ARG A 235 0.25 16.29 3.56
N GLY A 236 0.14 16.72 4.81
CA GLY A 236 -0.97 17.51 5.32
C GLY A 236 -2.06 16.68 5.99
N SER A 237 -2.67 17.30 7.00
CA SER A 237 -3.79 16.78 7.77
C SER A 237 -5.03 16.59 6.89
N ILE A 238 -5.77 15.51 7.12
CA ILE A 238 -7.17 15.41 6.67
C ILE A 238 -7.97 16.28 7.65
N TYR A 239 -8.13 17.56 7.33
CA TYR A 239 -9.07 18.41 8.06
C TYR A 239 -10.50 18.09 7.64
#